data_AF-A0A1I5TE10-F1
#
_entry.id   AF-A0A1I5TE10-F1
#
_cell.length_a   1.000
_cell.length_b   1.000
_cell.length_c   1.000
_cell.angle_alpha   90.00
_cell.angle_beta   90.00
_cell.angle_gamma   90.00
#
_symmetry.space_group_name_H-M   'P 1'
#
loop_
_entity.id
_entity.type
_entity.pdbx_description
1 polymer ?
#
loop_
_entity_poly.entity_id
_entity_poly.type
_entity_poly.pdbx_seq_one_letter_code
_entity_poly.pdbx_strand_id
1 'polypeptide(L)'
;MLGMSRYDRHAMLVNRMADTAGVDLGEALQRGRITPDDLSDLVFSCVACRDADACPKWLDDHAGRTVPAPGFCRNKPWFEARRAEVVADAPRDHGEER
;
A
#
# COMPACT_ATOMS: atom_id res chain seq x y z
N MET A 1 5.71 -27.16 10.67
CA MET A 1 5.96 -25.80 10.16
C MET A 1 4.70 -25.36 9.43
N LEU A 2 3.98 -24.38 9.98
CA LEU A 2 2.80 -23.80 9.31
C LEU A 2 3.31 -23.02 8.09
N GLY A 3 3.05 -23.53 6.89
CA GLY A 3 3.34 -22.81 5.65
C GLY A 3 2.46 -21.57 5.55
N MET A 4 3.07 -20.44 5.21
CA MET A 4 2.38 -19.18 4.97
C MET A 4 1.33 -19.34 3.86
N SER A 5 0.08 -18.94 4.12
CA SER A 5 -0.98 -19.07 3.11
C SER A 5 -0.73 -18.11 1.94
N ARG A 6 -1.34 -18.39 0.78
CA ARG A 6 -1.29 -17.47 -0.36
C ARG A 6 -1.81 -16.09 0.05
N TYR A 7 -2.86 -16.04 0.86
CA TYR A 7 -3.40 -14.79 1.37
C TYR A 7 -2.35 -14.01 2.17
N ASP A 8 -1.71 -14.65 3.15
CA ASP A 8 -0.70 -14.01 4.01
C ASP A 8 0.47 -13.45 3.21
N ARG A 9 0.96 -14.22 2.22
CA ARG A 9 2.01 -13.75 1.29
C ARG A 9 1.59 -12.46 0.58
N HIS A 10 0.36 -12.42 0.07
CA HIS A 10 -0.13 -11.25 -0.65
C HIS A 10 -0.47 -10.08 0.28
N ALA A 11 -0.88 -10.35 1.52
CA ALA A 11 -1.04 -9.31 2.54
C ALA A 11 0.29 -8.60 2.82
N MET A 12 1.39 -9.36 2.95
CA MET A 12 2.72 -8.76 3.10
C MET A 12 3.13 -7.94 1.87
N LEU A 13 2.86 -8.43 0.66
CA LEU A 13 3.18 -7.70 -0.58
C LEU A 13 2.37 -6.41 -0.71
N VAL A 14 1.08 -6.43 -0.36
CA VAL A 14 0.23 -5.25 -0.33
C VAL A 14 0.78 -4.21 0.64
N ASN A 15 1.18 -4.63 1.85
CA ASN A 15 1.74 -3.72 2.84
C ASN A 15 3.02 -3.04 2.33
N ARG A 16 3.96 -3.84 1.81
CA ARG A 16 5.21 -3.33 1.22
C ARG A 16 4.97 -2.39 0.04
N MET A 17 3.97 -2.70 -0.80
CA MET A 17 3.60 -1.83 -1.92
C MET A 17 2.99 -0.51 -1.43
N ALA A 18 2.19 -0.53 -0.38
CA ALA A 18 1.64 0.68 0.22
C ALA A 18 2.74 1.60 0.75
N ASP A 19 3.69 1.05 1.51
CA ASP A 19 4.86 1.78 2.02
C ASP A 19 5.66 2.41 0.87
N THR A 20 5.95 1.61 -0.16
CA THR A 20 6.68 2.07 -1.35
C THR A 20 5.88 3.15 -2.10
N ALA A 21 4.56 3.03 -2.17
CA ALA A 21 3.68 4.02 -2.79
C ALA A 21 3.46 5.28 -1.94
N GLY A 22 3.93 5.31 -0.69
CA GLY A 22 3.73 6.41 0.25
C GLY A 22 2.33 6.45 0.85
N VAL A 23 1.70 5.28 1.03
CA VAL A 23 0.40 5.11 1.68
C VAL A 23 0.60 4.28 2.95
N ASP A 24 0.35 4.88 4.12
CA ASP A 24 0.35 4.16 5.40
C ASP A 24 -1.02 3.52 5.65
N LEU A 25 -1.11 2.20 5.44
CA LEU A 25 -2.34 1.44 5.65
C LEU A 25 -2.74 1.36 7.14
N GLY A 26 -1.76 1.35 8.04
CA GLY A 26 -2.02 1.28 9.47
C GLY A 26 -2.65 2.57 9.98
N GLU A 27 -2.09 3.71 9.57
CA GLU A 27 -2.66 5.03 9.86
C GLU A 27 -4.04 5.18 9.20
N ALA A 28 -4.21 4.74 7.95
CA ALA A 28 -5.48 4.79 7.25
C ALA A 28 -6.58 3.97 7.96
N LEU A 29 -6.25 2.77 8.47
CA LEU A 29 -7.15 1.97 9.30
C LEU A 29 -7.46 2.66 10.62
N GLN A 30 -6.44 3.15 11.32
CA GLN A 30 -6.61 3.79 12.64
C GLN A 30 -7.48 5.05 12.56
N ARG A 31 -7.35 5.82 11.47
CA ARG A 31 -8.17 7.01 11.20
C ARG A 31 -9.52 6.69 10.55
N GLY A 32 -9.85 5.41 10.33
CA GLY A 32 -11.12 4.99 9.73
C GLY A 32 -11.28 5.40 8.26
N ARG A 33 -10.18 5.66 7.54
CA ARG A 33 -10.18 6.00 6.11
C ARG A 33 -10.36 4.78 5.22
N ILE A 34 -9.95 3.63 5.73
CA ILE A 34 -10.18 2.32 5.12
C ILE A 34 -10.70 1.38 6.20
N THR A 35 -11.49 0.41 5.78
CA THR A 35 -12.02 -0.64 6.64
C THR A 35 -11.15 -1.91 6.55
N PRO A 36 -11.28 -2.86 7.49
CA PRO A 36 -10.66 -4.18 7.35
C PRO A 36 -11.11 -4.93 6.08
N ASP A 37 -12.35 -4.69 5.63
CA ASP A 37 -12.88 -5.26 4.40
C ASP A 37 -12.19 -4.65 3.16
N ASP A 38 -11.96 -3.33 3.14
CA ASP A 38 -11.20 -2.67 2.07
C ASP A 38 -9.78 -3.25 1.94
N LEU A 39 -9.13 -3.53 3.08
CA LEU A 39 -7.81 -4.15 3.09
C LEU A 39 -7.88 -5.57 2.52
N SER A 40 -8.89 -6.34 2.91
CA SER A 40 -9.10 -7.71 2.42
C SER A 40 -9.32 -7.74 0.91
N ASP A 41 -10.15 -6.82 0.40
CA ASP A 41 -10.38 -6.63 -1.04
C ASP A 41 -9.09 -6.26 -1.78
N LEU A 42 -8.23 -5.42 -1.18
CA LEU A 42 -6.92 -5.09 -1.74
C LEU A 42 -6.03 -6.34 -1.88
N VAL A 43 -6.02 -7.18 -0.84
CA VAL A 43 -5.26 -8.43 -0.82
C VAL A 43 -5.82 -9.40 -1.86
N PHE A 44 -7.12 -9.62 -1.94
CA PHE A 44 -7.73 -10.48 -2.96
C PHE A 44 -7.48 -9.97 -4.38
N SER A 45 -7.52 -8.66 -4.60
CA SER A 45 -7.15 -8.06 -5.88
C SER A 45 -5.69 -8.35 -6.24
N CYS A 46 -4.77 -8.27 -5.26
CA CYS A 46 -3.37 -8.62 -5.42
C CYS A 46 -3.15 -10.13 -5.67
N VAL A 47 -3.89 -11.00 -4.97
CA VAL A 47 -3.86 -12.45 -5.15
C VAL A 47 -4.18 -12.83 -6.60
N ALA A 48 -5.11 -12.11 -7.23
CA ALA A 48 -5.52 -12.32 -8.63
C ALA A 48 -4.59 -11.66 -9.66
N CYS A 49 -3.54 -10.94 -9.25
CA CYS A 49 -2.56 -10.35 -10.17
C CYS A 49 -1.73 -11.45 -10.85
N ARG A 50 -1.60 -11.37 -12.18
CA ARG A 50 -0.85 -12.35 -12.99
C ARG A 50 0.67 -12.13 -12.96
N ASP A 51 1.11 -10.94 -12.57
CA ASP A 51 2.53 -10.54 -12.54
C ASP A 51 3.09 -10.53 -11.10
N ALA A 52 2.56 -11.38 -10.23
CA ALA A 52 2.93 -11.45 -8.81
C ALA A 52 4.39 -11.90 -8.59
N ASP A 53 5.06 -12.45 -9.60
CA ASP A 53 6.48 -12.83 -9.53
C ASP A 53 7.42 -11.65 -9.78
N ALA A 54 6.99 -10.67 -10.58
CA ALA A 54 7.76 -9.43 -10.81
C ALA A 54 7.64 -8.46 -9.62
N CYS A 55 6.56 -8.58 -8.84
CA CYS A 55 6.26 -7.67 -7.72
C CYS A 55 7.34 -7.66 -6.62
N PRO A 56 7.78 -8.80 -6.04
CA PRO A 56 8.81 -8.79 -5.00
C PRO A 56 10.12 -8.18 -5.48
N LYS A 57 10.57 -8.54 -6.70
CA LYS A 57 11.79 -8.00 -7.29
C LYS A 57 11.72 -6.47 -7.44
N TRP A 58 10.61 -5.98 -7.97
CA TRP A 58 10.40 -4.54 -8.11
C TRP A 58 10.38 -3.83 -6.74
N LEU A 59 9.75 -4.43 -5.73
CA LEU A 59 9.74 -3.91 -4.36
C LEU A 59 11.13 -3.91 -3.71
N ASP A 60 11.95 -4.92 -3.97
CA ASP A 60 13.33 -5.00 -3.48
C ASP A 60 14.19 -3.90 -4.14
N ASP A 61 14.04 -3.69 -5.45
CA ASP A 61 14.76 -2.65 -6.22
C ASP A 61 14.42 -1.21 -5.76
N HIS A 62 13.24 -1.02 -5.16
CA HIS A 62 12.74 0.27 -4.68
C HIS A 62 12.63 0.36 -3.15
N ALA A 63 13.24 -0.57 -2.42
CA ALA A 63 13.21 -0.59 -0.97
C ALA A 63 13.72 0.75 -0.38
N GLY A 64 12.97 1.31 0.57
CA GLY A 64 13.28 2.59 1.21
C GLY A 64 13.03 3.83 0.34
N ARG A 65 12.41 3.68 -0.84
CA ARG A 65 12.03 4.80 -1.70
C ARG A 65 10.52 4.94 -1.74
N THR A 66 10.05 6.18 -1.80
CA THR A 66 8.64 6.48 -2.08
C THR A 66 8.46 6.75 -3.57
N VAL A 67 7.91 5.77 -4.30
CA VAL A 67 7.64 5.85 -5.73
C VAL A 67 6.24 5.32 -6.06
N PRO A 68 5.54 5.85 -7.07
CA PRO A 68 4.24 5.34 -7.47
C PRO A 68 4.27 3.85 -7.78
N ALA A 69 3.17 3.15 -7.50
CA ALA A 69 3.01 1.74 -7.85
C ALA A 69 3.25 1.52 -9.37
N PRO A 70 3.88 0.40 -9.75
CA PRO A 70 4.26 0.15 -11.14
C PRO A 70 3.03 -0.12 -12.00
N GLY A 71 3.16 0.06 -13.32
CA GLY A 71 2.04 -0.11 -14.27
C GLY A 71 1.39 -1.51 -14.26
N PHE A 72 2.13 -2.55 -13.85
CA PHE A 72 1.60 -3.91 -13.71
C PHE A 72 0.82 -4.14 -12.40
N CYS A 73 0.94 -3.23 -11.42
CA CYS A 73 0.25 -3.38 -10.15
C CYS A 73 -1.25 -3.12 -10.34
N ARG A 74 -2.07 -4.16 -10.14
CA ARG A 74 -3.53 -4.05 -10.25
C ARG A 74 -4.14 -3.05 -9.25
N ASN A 75 -3.50 -2.87 -8.09
CA ASN A 75 -3.93 -1.94 -7.06
C ASN A 75 -3.38 -0.52 -7.26
N LYS A 76 -2.65 -0.25 -8.34
CA LYS A 76 -2.08 1.07 -8.62
C LYS A 76 -3.11 2.21 -8.53
N PRO A 77 -4.31 2.12 -9.17
CA PRO A 77 -5.28 3.21 -9.08
C PRO A 77 -5.74 3.49 -7.65
N TRP A 78 -5.84 2.44 -6.83
CA TRP A 78 -6.22 2.58 -5.43
C TRP A 78 -5.15 3.29 -4.62
N PHE A 79 -3.87 2.92 -4.80
CA PHE A 79 -2.76 3.60 -4.12
C PHE A 79 -2.62 5.06 -4.56
N GLU A 80 -2.82 5.36 -5.85
CA GLU A 80 -2.77 6.73 -6.35
C GLU A 80 -3.89 7.60 -5.75
N ALA A 81 -5.11 7.08 -5.66
CA ALA A 81 -6.22 7.77 -5.02
C ALA A 81 -5.94 8.06 -3.54
N ARG A 82 -5.47 7.04 -2.79
CA ARG A 82 -5.15 7.19 -1.36
C ARG A 82 -3.97 8.12 -1.11
N ARG A 83 -2.95 8.11 -1.97
CA ARG A 83 -1.82 9.05 -1.86
C ARG A 83 -2.28 10.49 -2.01
N ALA A 84 -3.21 10.77 -2.92
CA ALA A 84 -3.77 12.11 -3.07
C ALA A 84 -4.52 12.56 -1.81
N GLU A 85 -5.26 11.65 -1.17
CA GLU A 85 -5.95 11.89 0.10
C GLU A 85 -4.97 12.14 1.27
N VAL A 86 -3.90 11.33 1.40
CA VAL A 86 -2.86 11.48 2.43
C VAL A 86 -2.09 12.80 2.28
N VAL A 87 -1.72 13.17 1.05
CA VAL A 87 -1.05 14.45 0.77
C VAL A 87 -1.97 15.64 1.04
N ALA A 88 -3.27 15.51 0.74
CA ALA A 88 -4.25 16.56 1.03
C ALA A 88 -4.49 16.77 2.53
N ASP A 89 -4.27 15.74 3.35
CA ASP A 89 -4.43 15.75 4.81
C ASP A 89 -3.16 16.11 5.59
N ALA A 90 -1.99 16.15 4.93
CA ALA A 90 -0.75 16.55 5.57
C ALA A 90 -0.98 17.89 6.30
N PRO A 91 -0.70 17.97 7.62
CA PRO A 91 -0.98 19.18 8.39
C PRO A 91 -0.28 20.34 7.71
N ARG A 92 -1.06 21.34 7.28
CA ARG A 92 -0.53 22.64 6.89
C ARG A 92 0.13 23.17 8.16
N ASP A 93 1.45 23.14 8.19
CA ASP A 93 2.24 23.71 9.26
C ASP A 93 1.91 25.21 9.34
N HIS A 94 0.91 25.53 10.16
CA HIS A 94 0.73 26.86 10.70
C HIS A 94 1.73 26.91 11.85
N GLY A 95 2.95 27.35 11.53
CA GLY A 95 4.04 27.45 12.48
C GLY A 95 3.56 28.07 13.79
N GLU A 96 3.68 27.32 14.87
CA GLU A 96 3.50 27.83 16.22
C GLU A 96 4.73 28.71 16.53
N GLU A 97 4.52 30.01 16.41
CA GLU A 97 5.39 31.06 16.92
C GLU A 97 5.41 30.98 18.46
N ARG A 98 6.57 30.72 19.07
CA ARG A 98 6.87 31.20 20.43
C ARG A 98 8.36 31.41 20.65
#